data_AF-A0A496UEX3-F1
#
_entry.id   AF-A0A496UEX3-F1
#
_cell.length_a   1.000
_cell.length_b   1.000
_cell.length_c   1.000
_cell.angle_alpha   90.00
_cell.angle_beta   90.00
_cell.angle_gamma   90.00
#
_symmetry.space_group_name_H-M   'P 1'
#
loop_
_entity.id
_entity.type
_entity.pdbx_description
1 polymer ?
#
loop_
_entity_poly.entity_id
_entity_poly.type
_entity_poly.pdbx_seq_one_letter_code
_entity_poly.pdbx_strand_id
1 'polypeptide(L)'
;MRPIFRLLSDELIERIVSEARDILCNLGMEIHNDGVLSMLSDHGASVDSGINHVHFTADIIDKALAAAPDSVKLFDVMGRLTHDLTDHNVYFTPGSAAINILDPHSGEIRKPFTADYIEYAKLVSRLDNIASQSTAFIPSDVHEKISDSYRL
;
A
#
# COMPACT_ATOMS: atom_id res chain seq x y z
N MET A 1 19.34 13.78 17.45
CA MET A 1 19.28 12.31 17.33
C MET A 1 17.87 11.89 17.68
N ARG A 2 17.11 11.31 16.74
CA ARG A 2 15.75 10.80 17.02
C ARG A 2 15.91 9.42 17.67
N PRO A 3 15.40 9.19 18.90
CA PRO A 3 15.55 7.90 19.55
C PRO A 3 14.78 6.83 18.77
N ILE A 4 15.41 5.68 18.55
CA ILE A 4 14.77 4.50 17.96
C ILE A 4 14.17 3.70 19.10
N PHE A 5 12.85 3.54 19.09
CA PHE A 5 12.17 2.62 19.99
C PHE A 5 12.27 1.21 19.42
N ARG A 6 13.06 0.35 20.07
CA ARG A 6 13.33 -1.02 19.61
C ARG A 6 12.85 -2.02 20.64
N LEU A 7 11.94 -2.90 20.21
CA LEU A 7 11.37 -3.97 21.06
C LEU A 7 11.95 -5.36 20.77
N LEU A 8 12.49 -5.57 19.57
CA LEU A 8 12.94 -6.90 19.10
C LEU A 8 14.46 -6.99 19.12
N SER A 9 15.01 -8.13 19.54
CA SER A 9 16.45 -8.42 19.41
C SER A 9 16.80 -8.75 17.96
N ASP A 10 18.10 -8.75 17.61
CA ASP A 10 18.54 -9.10 16.25
C ASP A 10 18.20 -10.56 15.94
N GLU A 11 18.39 -11.48 16.89
CA GLU A 11 18.08 -12.90 16.72
C GLU A 11 16.58 -13.15 16.48
N LEU A 12 15.72 -12.38 17.14
CA LEU A 12 14.26 -12.49 16.92
C LEU A 12 13.86 -11.96 15.55
N ILE A 13 14.48 -10.89 15.06
CA ILE A 13 14.25 -10.35 13.71
C ILE A 13 14.67 -11.37 12.67
N GLU A 14 15.88 -11.93 12.78
CA GLU A 14 16.38 -12.97 11.87
C GLU A 14 15.45 -14.18 11.83
N ARG A 15 14.95 -14.62 12.98
CA ARG A 15 13.99 -15.73 13.05
C ARG A 15 12.66 -15.40 12.37
N ILE A 16 12.08 -14.22 12.60
CA ILE A 16 10.84 -13.79 11.94
C ILE A 16 11.01 -13.77 10.42
N VAL A 17 12.13 -13.21 9.93
CA VAL A 17 12.41 -13.12 8.50
C VAL A 17 12.63 -14.52 7.89
N SER A 18 13.36 -15.40 8.56
CA SER A 18 13.57 -16.79 8.13
C SER A 18 12.26 -17.55 8.04
N GLU A 19 11.43 -17.50 9.08
CA GLU A 19 10.14 -18.20 9.11
C GLU A 19 9.16 -17.65 8.06
N ALA A 20 9.16 -16.33 7.80
CA ALA A 20 8.37 -15.74 6.72
C ALA A 20 8.80 -16.25 5.34
N ARG A 21 10.10 -16.41 5.10
CA ARG A 21 10.63 -17.04 3.88
C ARG A 21 10.20 -18.50 3.78
N ASP A 22 10.29 -19.25 4.86
CA ASP A 22 9.89 -20.66 4.89
C ASP A 22 8.40 -20.82 4.60
N ILE A 23 7.54 -19.89 5.05
CA ILE A 23 6.12 -19.85 4.68
C ILE A 23 5.97 -19.65 3.16
N LEU A 24 6.63 -18.65 2.58
CA LEU A 24 6.52 -18.39 1.13
C LEU A 24 7.03 -19.54 0.26
N CYS A 25 8.08 -20.24 0.70
CA CYS A 25 8.66 -21.37 -0.03
C CYS A 25 7.83 -22.66 0.16
N ASN A 26 7.44 -22.99 1.39
CA ASN A 26 6.84 -24.29 1.70
C ASN A 26 5.32 -24.28 1.73
N LEU A 27 4.71 -23.18 2.20
CA LEU A 27 3.25 -23.03 2.23
C LEU A 27 2.72 -22.30 0.99
N GLY A 28 3.48 -21.36 0.42
CA GLY A 28 3.09 -20.65 -0.78
C GLY A 28 2.04 -19.55 -0.58
N MET A 29 1.49 -19.06 -1.69
CA MET A 29 0.48 -18.01 -1.74
C MET A 29 -0.46 -18.22 -2.93
N GLU A 30 -1.76 -17.96 -2.72
CA GLU A 30 -2.75 -17.92 -3.79
C GLU A 30 -2.73 -16.55 -4.52
N ILE A 31 -2.67 -16.58 -5.85
CA ILE A 31 -2.59 -15.40 -6.72
C ILE A 31 -3.59 -15.55 -7.87
N HIS A 32 -4.68 -14.77 -7.83
CA HIS A 32 -5.72 -14.76 -8.85
C HIS A 32 -5.37 -13.86 -10.05
N ASN A 33 -4.24 -14.12 -10.69
CA ASN A 33 -3.84 -13.42 -11.91
C ASN A 33 -2.91 -14.30 -12.76
N ASP A 34 -3.44 -14.83 -13.87
CA ASP A 34 -2.72 -15.73 -14.77
C ASP A 34 -1.42 -15.15 -15.31
N GLY A 35 -1.39 -13.83 -15.55
CA GLY A 35 -0.19 -13.14 -16.03
C GLY A 35 0.93 -13.12 -14.98
N VAL A 36 0.57 -12.89 -13.71
CA VAL A 36 1.53 -12.93 -12.59
C VAL A 36 1.98 -14.37 -12.32
N LEU A 37 1.06 -15.34 -12.38
CA LEU A 37 1.39 -16.77 -12.25
C LEU A 37 2.40 -17.21 -13.32
N SER A 38 2.15 -16.86 -14.59
CA SER A 38 3.08 -17.13 -15.69
C SER A 38 4.43 -16.48 -15.45
N MET A 39 4.45 -15.18 -15.10
CA MET A 39 5.67 -14.45 -14.82
C MET A 39 6.50 -15.10 -13.71
N LEU A 40 5.87 -15.51 -12.61
CA LEU A 40 6.55 -16.18 -11.50
C LEU A 40 7.08 -17.55 -11.90
N SER A 41 6.31 -18.32 -12.68
CA SER A 41 6.75 -19.62 -13.21
C SER A 41 7.97 -19.48 -14.13
N ASP A 42 7.95 -18.49 -15.03
CA ASP A 42 9.06 -18.18 -15.94
C ASP A 42 10.36 -17.82 -15.19
N HIS A 43 10.24 -17.31 -13.96
CA HIS A 43 11.37 -16.97 -13.09
C HIS A 43 11.70 -18.06 -12.06
N GLY A 44 11.11 -19.25 -12.19
CA GLY A 44 11.47 -20.44 -11.42
C GLY A 44 10.61 -20.72 -10.18
N ALA A 45 9.50 -20.02 -10.00
CA ALA A 45 8.54 -20.37 -8.95
C ALA A 45 7.78 -21.65 -9.34
N SER A 46 7.44 -22.47 -8.35
CA SER A 46 6.58 -23.64 -8.58
C SER A 46 5.12 -23.20 -8.51
N VAL A 47 4.41 -23.27 -9.63
CA VAL A 47 3.04 -22.80 -9.75
C VAL A 47 2.09 -23.96 -10.01
N ASP A 48 1.04 -24.06 -9.20
CA ASP A 48 -0.14 -24.88 -9.46
C ASP A 48 -1.26 -23.98 -10.01
N SER A 49 -1.38 -23.94 -11.34
CA SER A 49 -2.41 -23.14 -12.01
C SER A 49 -3.83 -23.69 -11.81
N GLY A 50 -3.99 -24.94 -11.35
CA GLY A 50 -5.31 -25.51 -11.09
C GLY A 50 -6.00 -24.88 -9.87
N ILE A 51 -5.20 -24.40 -8.92
CA ILE A 51 -5.65 -23.74 -7.69
C ILE A 51 -5.05 -22.33 -7.52
N ASN A 52 -4.49 -21.75 -8.58
CA ASN A 52 -3.86 -20.41 -8.57
C ASN A 52 -2.80 -20.22 -7.48
N HIS A 53 -2.00 -21.24 -7.20
CA HIS A 53 -1.14 -21.26 -6.02
C HIS A 53 0.35 -21.29 -6.39
N VAL A 54 1.16 -20.49 -5.69
CA VAL A 54 2.59 -20.32 -5.99
C VAL A 54 3.44 -20.62 -4.78
N HIS A 55 4.46 -21.45 -4.97
CA HIS A 55 5.57 -21.61 -4.04
C HIS A 55 6.78 -20.85 -4.56
N PHE A 56 7.29 -19.93 -3.74
CA PHE A 56 8.47 -19.13 -4.07
C PHE A 56 9.76 -19.92 -3.85
N THR A 57 10.86 -19.44 -4.42
CA THR A 57 12.20 -19.94 -4.12
C THR A 57 13.00 -18.87 -3.40
N ALA A 58 14.01 -19.29 -2.63
CA ALA A 58 14.92 -18.35 -1.98
C ALA A 58 15.56 -17.37 -2.99
N ASP A 59 15.96 -17.87 -4.17
CA ASP A 59 16.58 -17.07 -5.22
C ASP A 59 15.65 -15.96 -5.75
N ILE A 60 14.36 -16.23 -5.94
CA ILE A 60 13.38 -15.21 -6.34
C ILE A 60 13.25 -14.14 -5.26
N ILE A 61 13.14 -14.56 -4.00
CA ILE A 61 13.01 -13.63 -2.85
C ILE A 61 14.28 -12.78 -2.73
N ASP A 62 15.46 -13.38 -2.82
CA ASP A 62 16.76 -12.69 -2.77
C ASP A 62 16.89 -11.67 -3.90
N LYS A 63 16.58 -12.06 -5.14
CA LYS A 63 16.61 -11.15 -6.31
C LYS A 63 15.61 -10.01 -6.18
N ALA A 64 14.40 -10.28 -5.71
CA ALA A 64 13.38 -9.25 -5.52
C ALA A 64 13.79 -8.23 -4.46
N LEU A 65 14.34 -8.69 -3.32
CA LEU A 65 14.84 -7.81 -2.26
C LEU A 65 16.06 -7.01 -2.72
N ALA A 66 17.00 -7.63 -3.43
CA ALA A 66 18.20 -6.95 -3.94
C ALA A 66 17.90 -5.89 -5.01
N ALA A 67 16.78 -6.03 -5.73
CA ALA A 67 16.33 -5.06 -6.72
C ALA A 67 15.54 -3.88 -6.12
N ALA A 68 15.06 -4.01 -4.87
CA ALA A 68 14.31 -2.96 -4.22
C ALA A 68 15.24 -1.78 -3.86
N PRO A 69 14.85 -0.53 -4.17
CA PRO A 69 15.69 0.63 -3.86
C PRO A 69 15.64 0.95 -2.35
N ASP A 70 16.77 1.36 -1.79
CA ASP A 70 16.87 1.81 -0.38
C ASP A 70 16.09 3.10 -0.09
N SER A 71 15.76 3.87 -1.14
CA SER A 71 15.01 5.13 -1.04
C SER A 71 14.18 5.41 -2.29
N VAL A 72 13.05 6.10 -2.11
CA VAL A 72 12.19 6.55 -3.20
C VAL A 72 11.79 8.01 -2.98
N LYS A 73 11.82 8.80 -4.06
CA LYS A 73 11.36 10.20 -4.05
C LYS A 73 10.06 10.34 -4.83
N LEU A 74 9.09 11.05 -4.26
CA LEU A 74 7.81 11.34 -4.90
C LEU A 74 7.70 12.82 -5.24
N PHE A 75 7.04 13.11 -6.35
CA PHE A 75 6.88 14.45 -6.88
C PHE A 75 5.40 14.74 -7.12
N ASP A 76 4.98 15.99 -6.96
CA ASP A 76 3.63 16.41 -7.34
C ASP A 76 3.48 16.57 -8.85
N VAL A 77 2.26 16.88 -9.29
CA VAL A 77 1.91 17.12 -10.70
C VAL A 77 2.65 18.30 -11.34
N MET A 78 3.30 19.16 -10.55
CA MET A 78 4.14 20.26 -11.03
C MET A 78 5.63 19.89 -11.02
N GLY A 79 5.97 18.64 -10.71
CA GLY A 79 7.34 18.14 -10.63
C GLY A 79 8.11 18.59 -9.38
N ARG A 80 7.42 19.11 -8.35
CA ARG A 80 8.07 19.51 -7.10
C ARG A 80 8.22 18.31 -6.18
N LEU A 81 9.39 18.15 -5.57
CA LEU A 81 9.65 17.08 -4.60
C LEU A 81 8.70 17.25 -3.40
N THR A 82 7.92 16.22 -3.11
CA THR A 82 6.98 16.20 -1.98
C THR A 82 7.40 15.23 -0.88
N HIS A 83 7.94 14.07 -1.27
CA HIS A 83 8.36 13.03 -0.32
C HIS A 83 9.77 12.58 -0.65
N ASP A 84 10.60 12.46 0.38
CA ASP A 84 11.89 11.79 0.37
C ASP A 84 11.81 10.60 1.33
N LEU A 85 11.42 9.44 0.81
CA LEU A 85 11.21 8.20 1.58
C LEU A 85 12.55 7.51 1.84
N THR A 86 13.44 8.24 2.52
CA THR A 86 14.77 7.77 2.93
C THR A 86 14.82 7.69 4.46
N ASP A 87 15.54 6.69 4.98
CA ASP A 87 15.84 6.48 6.40
C ASP A 87 14.60 6.46 7.31
N HIS A 88 14.38 7.55 8.05
CA HIS A 88 13.38 7.71 9.10
C HIS A 88 12.48 8.93 8.88
N ASN A 89 12.44 9.44 7.64
CA ASN A 89 11.51 10.49 7.27
C ASN A 89 10.06 9.97 7.41
N VAL A 90 9.19 10.79 8.01
CA VAL A 90 7.80 10.43 8.29
C VAL A 90 6.89 11.43 7.60
N TYR A 91 5.93 10.90 6.86
CA TYR A 91 4.93 11.66 6.14
C TYR A 91 3.55 11.13 6.53
N PHE A 92 2.69 12.01 7.04
CA PHE A 92 1.32 11.64 7.37
C PHE A 92 0.44 11.79 6.14
N THR A 93 -0.46 10.83 5.96
CA THR A 93 -1.53 10.84 4.97
C THR A 93 -2.84 10.46 5.65
N PRO A 94 -4.01 10.93 5.18
CA PRO A 94 -5.28 10.56 5.80
C PRO A 94 -5.62 9.09 5.55
N GLY A 95 -6.56 8.56 6.33
CA GLY A 95 -7.09 7.20 6.14
C GLY A 95 -7.64 6.99 4.72
N SER A 96 -7.75 5.73 4.27
CA SER A 96 -8.10 5.38 2.89
C SER A 96 -9.33 4.48 2.81
N ALA A 97 -10.06 4.58 1.70
CA ALA A 97 -11.13 3.69 1.26
C ALA A 97 -12.33 3.52 2.21
N ALA A 98 -12.67 4.51 3.03
CA ALA A 98 -13.89 4.43 3.84
C ALA A 98 -15.15 4.41 2.96
N ILE A 99 -16.07 3.49 3.26
CA ILE A 99 -17.36 3.35 2.54
C ILE A 99 -18.49 4.17 3.17
N ASN A 100 -18.27 4.69 4.39
CA ASN A 100 -19.18 5.56 5.12
C ASN A 100 -18.39 6.71 5.76
N ILE A 101 -19.06 7.83 5.99
CA ILE A 101 -18.53 8.97 6.75
C ILE A 101 -19.51 9.32 7.88
N LEU A 102 -18.96 9.90 8.95
CA LEU A 102 -19.76 10.59 9.97
C LEU A 102 -19.98 12.02 9.49
N ASP A 103 -21.21 12.38 9.16
CA ASP A 103 -21.55 13.72 8.71
C ASP A 103 -21.42 14.71 9.87
N PRO A 104 -20.55 15.73 9.78
CA PRO A 104 -20.33 16.66 10.88
C PRO A 104 -21.53 17.55 11.20
N HIS A 105 -22.49 17.69 10.28
CA HIS A 105 -23.67 18.54 10.49
C HIS A 105 -24.80 17.77 11.18
N SER A 106 -25.09 16.57 10.72
CA SER A 106 -26.20 15.75 11.24
C SER A 106 -25.76 14.82 12.39
N GLY A 107 -24.48 14.47 12.46
CA GLY A 107 -23.96 13.45 13.38
C GLY A 107 -24.30 12.01 12.95
N GLU A 108 -24.88 11.82 11.77
CA GLU A 108 -25.30 10.52 11.26
C GLU A 108 -24.22 9.88 10.38
N ILE A 109 -24.17 8.55 10.40
CA ILE A 109 -23.31 7.78 9.49
C ILE A 109 -24.04 7.63 8.16
N ARG A 110 -23.41 8.07 7.07
CA ARG A 110 -23.96 7.97 5.72
C ARG A 110 -22.89 7.60 4.70
N LYS A 111 -23.32 7.20 3.51
CA LYS A 111 -22.42 7.11 2.36
C LYS A 111 -21.92 8.51 1.98
N PRO A 112 -20.64 8.66 1.59
CA PRO A 112 -20.14 9.91 1.06
C PRO A 112 -20.66 10.15 -0.36
N PHE A 113 -20.70 11.41 -0.74
CA PHE A 113 -20.97 11.90 -2.08
C PHE A 113 -19.73 12.60 -2.65
N THR A 114 -19.75 12.87 -3.95
CA THR A 114 -18.69 13.63 -4.64
C THR A 114 -18.38 14.96 -3.96
N ALA A 115 -19.40 15.65 -3.45
CA ALA A 115 -19.26 16.91 -2.72
C ALA A 115 -18.38 16.77 -1.47
N ASP A 116 -18.59 15.70 -0.67
CA ASP A 116 -17.76 15.42 0.50
C ASP A 116 -16.29 15.25 0.10
N TYR A 117 -16.04 14.59 -1.04
CA TYR A 117 -14.69 14.34 -1.53
C TYR A 117 -13.98 15.63 -1.95
N ILE A 118 -14.70 16.54 -2.59
CA ILE A 118 -14.19 17.86 -2.98
C ILE A 118 -13.86 18.69 -1.73
N GLU A 119 -14.74 18.69 -0.73
CA GLU A 119 -14.50 19.38 0.54
C GLU A 119 -13.30 18.80 1.29
N TYR A 120 -13.20 17.48 1.36
CA TYR A 120 -12.06 16.77 1.92
C TYR A 120 -10.75 17.13 1.20
N ALA A 121 -10.72 17.11 -0.14
CA ALA A 121 -9.52 17.45 -0.90
C ALA A 121 -9.07 18.90 -0.65
N LYS A 122 -10.02 19.84 -0.59
CA LYS A 122 -9.75 21.24 -0.21
C LYS A 122 -9.19 21.34 1.20
N LEU A 123 -9.77 20.63 2.17
CA LEU A 123 -9.31 20.62 3.55
C LEU A 123 -7.87 20.10 3.64
N VAL A 124 -7.60 18.92 3.06
CA VAL A 124 -6.27 18.28 3.09
C VAL A 124 -5.22 19.16 2.41
N SER A 125 -5.57 19.88 1.34
CA SER A 125 -4.65 20.81 0.67
C SER A 125 -4.16 21.98 1.53
N ARG A 126 -4.76 22.20 2.71
CA ARG A 126 -4.42 23.26 3.66
C ARG A 126 -3.81 22.74 4.96
N LEU A 127 -3.61 21.43 5.10
CA LEU A 127 -3.05 20.84 6.31
C LEU A 127 -1.54 20.67 6.17
N ASP A 128 -0.77 21.60 6.75
CA ASP A 128 0.70 21.63 6.62
C ASP A 128 1.40 20.34 7.11
N ASN A 129 0.75 19.56 7.98
CA ASN A 129 1.28 18.32 8.54
C ASN A 129 0.78 17.05 7.84
N ILE A 130 -0.05 17.19 6.80
CA ILE A 130 -0.50 16.09 5.93
C ILE A 130 0.21 16.25 4.59
N ALA A 131 1.14 15.34 4.32
CA ALA A 131 2.07 15.47 3.20
C ALA A 131 1.47 15.04 1.85
N SER A 132 0.42 14.22 1.88
CA SER A 132 -0.28 13.74 0.69
C SER A 132 -1.76 13.58 0.94
N GLN A 133 -2.54 13.69 -0.13
CA GLN A 133 -3.92 13.25 -0.16
C GLN A 133 -3.95 11.70 -0.28
N SER A 134 -5.07 11.08 0.11
CA SER A 134 -5.31 9.66 -0.09
C SER A 134 -6.66 9.42 -0.76
N THR A 135 -6.88 8.21 -1.28
CA THR A 135 -8.19 7.74 -1.79
C THR A 135 -9.21 7.54 -0.64
N ALA A 136 -9.48 8.60 0.12
CA ALA A 136 -9.93 8.55 1.51
C ALA A 136 -11.25 7.84 1.76
N PHE A 137 -12.20 8.02 0.86
CA PHE A 137 -13.49 7.36 0.89
C PHE A 137 -14.03 7.13 -0.53
N ILE A 138 -15.12 6.38 -0.65
CA ILE A 138 -15.69 5.97 -1.95
C ILE A 138 -17.04 6.69 -2.17
N PRO A 139 -17.09 7.78 -2.95
CA PRO A 139 -18.33 8.47 -3.28
C PRO A 139 -19.36 7.52 -3.92
N SER A 140 -20.56 7.50 -3.35
CA SER A 140 -21.63 6.57 -3.76
C SER A 140 -22.42 7.02 -4.99
N ASP A 141 -22.24 8.26 -5.40
CA ASP A 141 -22.81 8.91 -6.59
C ASP A 141 -21.88 8.85 -7.82
N VAL A 142 -20.73 8.17 -7.71
CA VAL A 142 -19.82 7.90 -8.84
C VAL A 142 -19.98 6.46 -9.29
N HIS A 143 -20.07 6.23 -10.59
CA HIS A 143 -20.18 4.89 -11.15
C HIS A 143 -18.93 4.05 -10.82
N GLU A 144 -19.10 2.82 -10.33
CA GLU A 144 -18.02 1.94 -9.84
C GLU A 144 -16.83 1.82 -10.80
N LYS A 145 -17.09 1.67 -12.11
CA LYS A 145 -16.07 1.59 -13.18
C LYS A 145 -15.13 2.79 -13.29
N ILE A 146 -15.48 3.94 -12.72
CA ILE A 146 -14.64 5.15 -12.74
C ILE A 146 -14.36 5.70 -11.34
N SER A 147 -14.81 5.00 -10.29
CA SER A 147 -14.73 5.48 -8.92
C SER A 147 -13.29 5.70 -8.46
N ASP A 148 -12.36 4.83 -8.90
CA ASP A 148 -10.94 5.02 -8.61
C ASP A 148 -10.38 6.25 -9.32
N SER A 149 -10.63 6.40 -10.62
CA SER A 149 -10.14 7.54 -11.40
C SER A 149 -10.68 8.89 -10.92
N TYR A 150 -11.90 8.93 -10.38
CA TYR A 150 -12.47 10.18 -9.83
C TYR A 150 -11.73 10.67 -8.58
N ARG A 151 -11.12 9.76 -7.83
CA ARG A 151 -10.52 10.02 -6.52
C ARG A 151 -9.01 10.28 -6.58
N LEU A 152 -8.42 10.26 -7.77
CA LEU A 152 -6.99 10.42 -8.04
C LEU A 152 -6.66 11.78 -8.65
#